data_AF-A0A963J9C3-F1
#
_entry.id   AF-A0A963J9C3-F1
#
_cell.length_a   1.000
_cell.length_b   1.000
_cell.length_c   1.000
_cell.angle_alpha   90.00
_cell.angle_beta   90.00
_cell.angle_gamma   90.00
#
_symmetry.space_group_name_H-M   'P 1'
#
loop_
_entity.id
_entity.type
_entity.pdbx_description
1 polymer ?
#
loop_
_entity_poly.entity_id
_entity_poly.type
_entity_poly.pdbx_seq_one_letter_code
_entity_poly.pdbx_strand_id
1 'polypeptide(L)'
;PWPRHLKNVPEYAGGHHERMDGKGYPRGLTREQMSVQARMMGIADIFEALTAADRPYKSGMKLSQALAIMEKMAHNGHIDPDLFAVFVRERVYQRYAEQFLEPLQIDLA
;
A
#
# COMPACT_ATOMS: atom_id res chain seq x y z
N PRO A 1 -6.99 -24.13 -12.63
CA PRO A 1 -7.92 -23.80 -11.51
C PRO A 1 -7.19 -23.86 -10.15
N TRP A 2 -7.29 -22.80 -9.34
CA TRP A 2 -6.61 -22.69 -8.04
C TRP A 2 -7.28 -23.56 -6.95
N PRO A 3 -6.51 -24.11 -5.98
CA PRO A 3 -7.08 -24.75 -4.79
C PRO A 3 -8.03 -23.83 -4.01
N ARG A 4 -8.94 -24.39 -3.22
CA ARG A 4 -9.97 -23.62 -2.47
C ARG A 4 -9.40 -22.45 -1.65
N HIS A 5 -8.23 -22.63 -1.04
CA HIS A 5 -7.60 -21.61 -0.21
C HIS A 5 -6.91 -20.50 -1.01
N LEU A 6 -6.66 -20.70 -2.33
CA LEU A 6 -6.06 -19.71 -3.23
C LEU A 6 -7.05 -19.14 -4.26
N LYS A 7 -8.33 -19.53 -4.18
CA LYS A 7 -9.33 -19.19 -5.20
C LYS A 7 -9.48 -17.68 -5.47
N ASN A 8 -9.20 -16.84 -4.47
CA ASN A 8 -9.32 -15.38 -4.57
C ASN A 8 -8.00 -14.68 -4.90
N VAL A 9 -6.86 -15.38 -4.89
CA VAL A 9 -5.55 -14.78 -5.18
C VAL A 9 -5.53 -14.03 -6.51
N PRO A 10 -6.12 -14.54 -7.61
CA PRO A 10 -6.19 -13.78 -8.85
C PRO A 10 -6.95 -12.45 -8.75
N GLU A 11 -7.97 -12.36 -7.89
CA GLU A 11 -8.73 -11.12 -7.70
C GLU A 11 -7.92 -10.14 -6.85
N TYR A 12 -7.24 -10.59 -5.80
CA TYR A 12 -6.35 -9.74 -5.00
C TYR A 12 -5.22 -9.18 -5.85
N ALA A 13 -4.50 -10.05 -6.56
CA ALA A 13 -3.41 -9.68 -7.44
C ALA A 13 -3.88 -8.84 -8.63
N GLY A 14 -5.05 -9.12 -9.21
CA GLY A 14 -5.58 -8.33 -10.32
C GLY A 14 -6.17 -6.99 -9.90
N GLY A 15 -6.53 -6.82 -8.62
CA GLY A 15 -7.22 -5.64 -8.11
C GLY A 15 -6.35 -4.62 -7.38
N HIS A 16 -5.09 -4.92 -7.04
CA HIS A 16 -4.30 -4.04 -6.17
C HIS A 16 -3.87 -2.70 -6.80
N HIS A 17 -3.97 -2.55 -8.12
CA HIS A 17 -3.77 -1.26 -8.83
C HIS A 17 -5.09 -0.53 -9.14
N GLU A 18 -6.24 -1.08 -8.73
CA GLU A 18 -7.51 -0.36 -8.78
C GLU A 18 -7.51 0.74 -7.72
N ARG A 19 -8.26 1.83 -7.97
CA ARG A 19 -8.30 3.02 -7.11
C ARG A 19 -9.71 3.27 -6.61
N MET A 20 -9.85 3.87 -5.44
CA MET A 20 -11.18 4.09 -4.83
C MET A 20 -12.08 4.97 -5.70
N ASP A 21 -11.47 5.89 -6.45
CA ASP A 21 -12.12 6.79 -7.40
C ASP A 21 -12.43 6.17 -8.78
N GLY A 22 -12.19 4.87 -8.99
CA GLY A 22 -12.45 4.17 -10.25
C GLY A 22 -11.46 4.49 -11.37
N LYS A 23 -10.40 5.27 -11.11
CA LYS A 23 -9.38 5.63 -12.11
C LYS A 23 -8.19 4.67 -12.16
N GLY A 24 -8.28 3.58 -11.42
CA GLY A 24 -7.28 2.51 -11.43
C GLY A 24 -7.44 1.58 -12.62
N TYR A 25 -6.66 0.51 -12.63
CA TYR A 25 -6.65 -0.48 -13.71
C TYR A 25 -6.50 -1.88 -13.11
N PRO A 26 -6.86 -2.96 -13.84
CA PRO A 26 -7.25 -3.00 -15.25
C PRO A 26 -8.74 -2.78 -15.56
N ARG A 27 -9.63 -2.80 -14.57
CA ARG A 27 -11.10 -2.78 -14.77
C ARG A 27 -11.76 -1.46 -14.39
N GLY A 28 -11.06 -0.54 -13.72
CA GLY A 28 -11.63 0.73 -13.29
C GLY A 28 -12.65 0.55 -12.16
N LEU A 29 -12.35 -0.35 -11.21
CA LEU A 29 -13.24 -0.64 -10.09
C LEU A 29 -13.27 0.51 -9.10
N THR A 30 -14.46 0.79 -8.57
CA THR A 30 -14.66 1.68 -7.42
C THR A 30 -14.44 0.93 -6.11
N ARG A 31 -14.29 1.69 -5.01
CA ARG A 31 -14.10 1.16 -3.65
C ARG A 31 -15.05 0.01 -3.30
N GLU A 32 -16.34 0.17 -3.59
CA GLU A 32 -17.41 -0.78 -3.22
C GLU A 32 -17.34 -2.08 -4.02
N GLN A 33 -16.66 -2.07 -5.17
CA GLN A 33 -16.49 -3.22 -6.04
C GLN A 33 -15.24 -4.04 -5.71
N MET A 34 -14.39 -3.55 -4.80
CA MET A 34 -13.12 -4.19 -4.43
C MET A 34 -13.21 -4.91 -3.10
N SER A 35 -12.59 -6.10 -3.03
CA SER A 35 -12.38 -6.77 -1.75
C SER A 35 -11.51 -5.91 -0.82
N VAL A 36 -11.67 -6.11 0.49
CA VAL A 36 -10.80 -5.46 1.50
C VAL A 36 -9.34 -5.88 1.28
N GLN A 37 -9.10 -7.14 0.91
CA GLN A 37 -7.79 -7.70 0.65
C GLN A 37 -7.08 -7.03 -0.54
N ALA A 38 -7.77 -6.80 -1.66
CA ALA A 38 -7.20 -6.07 -2.80
C ALA A 38 -6.84 -4.64 -2.42
N ARG A 39 -7.69 -3.96 -1.63
CA ARG A 39 -7.42 -2.60 -1.12
C ARG A 39 -6.23 -2.55 -0.16
N MET A 40 -6.12 -3.52 0.74
CA MET A 40 -4.97 -3.66 1.64
C MET A 40 -3.68 -3.94 0.85
N MET A 41 -3.74 -4.77 -0.19
CA MET A 41 -2.59 -5.08 -1.04
C MET A 41 -2.07 -3.83 -1.76
N GLY A 42 -2.96 -2.97 -2.28
CA GLY A 42 -2.54 -1.70 -2.89
C GLY A 42 -1.82 -0.76 -1.92
N ILE A 43 -2.27 -0.68 -0.66
CA ILE A 43 -1.57 0.10 0.39
C ILE A 43 -0.17 -0.48 0.65
N ALA A 44 -0.06 -1.81 0.78
CA ALA A 44 1.22 -2.47 1.03
C ALA A 44 2.21 -2.31 -0.13
N ASP A 45 1.74 -2.49 -1.37
CA ASP A 45 2.53 -2.34 -2.60
C ASP A 45 3.08 -0.91 -2.74
N ILE A 46 2.22 0.11 -2.58
CA ILE A 46 2.63 1.51 -2.67
C ILE A 46 3.64 1.86 -1.57
N PHE A 47 3.40 1.44 -0.33
CA PHE A 47 4.32 1.73 0.78
C PHE A 47 5.70 1.11 0.55
N GLU A 48 5.74 -0.16 0.13
CA GLU A 48 6.99 -0.84 -0.18
C GLU A 48 7.72 -0.14 -1.33
N ALA A 49 7.03 0.16 -2.43
CA ALA A 49 7.62 0.84 -3.59
C ALA A 49 8.20 2.23 -3.25
N LEU A 50 7.56 2.99 -2.34
CA LEU A 50 8.07 4.29 -1.90
C LEU A 50 9.30 4.18 -1.00
N THR A 51 9.39 3.12 -0.20
CA THR A 51 10.43 2.95 0.83
C THR A 51 11.57 2.03 0.41
N ALA A 52 11.38 1.22 -0.63
CA ALA A 52 12.40 0.34 -1.17
C ALA A 52 13.62 1.11 -1.68
N ALA A 53 14.81 0.59 -1.40
CA ALA A 53 16.06 1.05 -1.98
C ALA A 53 16.35 0.22 -3.25
N ASP A 54 15.73 0.60 -4.37
CA ASP A 54 15.87 -0.09 -5.66
C ASP A 54 17.29 0.00 -6.25
N ARG A 55 18.12 0.92 -5.74
CA ARG A 55 19.49 1.16 -6.21
C ARG A 55 20.46 1.24 -5.03
N PRO A 56 21.65 0.62 -5.11
CA PRO A 56 22.66 0.65 -4.04
C PRO A 56 23.07 2.06 -3.58
N TYR A 57 22.87 3.07 -4.44
CA TYR A 57 23.33 4.45 -4.22
C TYR A 57 22.21 5.43 -3.88
N LYS A 58 20.95 4.97 -3.85
CA LYS A 58 19.80 5.82 -3.56
C LYS A 58 19.01 5.19 -2.43
N SER A 59 19.08 5.80 -1.26
CA SER A 59 18.21 5.44 -0.15
C SER A 59 16.76 5.61 -0.59
N GLY A 60 15.91 4.65 -0.23
CA GLY A 60 14.46 4.79 -0.35
C GLY A 60 13.96 6.00 0.44
N MET A 61 12.70 6.39 0.24
CA MET A 61 12.15 7.54 0.96
C MET A 61 12.15 7.31 2.47
N LYS A 62 12.23 8.41 3.23
CA LYS A 62 12.03 8.36 4.68
C LYS A 62 10.57 8.04 5.00
N LEU A 63 10.30 7.48 6.18
CA LEU A 63 8.95 7.13 6.63
C LEU A 63 8.01 8.34 6.62
N SER A 64 8.46 9.48 7.12
CA SER A 64 7.67 10.72 7.12
C SER A 64 7.22 11.11 5.71
N GLN A 65 8.10 10.96 4.71
CA GLN A 65 7.84 11.30 3.32
C GLN A 65 6.86 10.32 2.68
N ALA A 66 7.07 9.02 2.88
CA ALA A 66 6.20 7.98 2.33
C ALA A 66 4.77 8.11 2.88
N LEU A 67 4.63 8.28 4.21
CA LEU A 67 3.32 8.46 4.84
C LEU A 67 2.62 9.75 4.38
N ALA A 68 3.34 10.86 4.20
CA ALA A 68 2.76 12.11 3.70
C ALA A 68 2.27 12.00 2.24
N ILE A 69 2.96 11.21 1.40
CA ILE A 69 2.48 10.91 0.05
C ILE A 69 1.22 10.06 0.10
N MET A 70 1.22 9.01 0.92
CA MET A 70 0.08 8.11 1.06
C MET A 70 -1.15 8.79 1.68
N GLU A 71 -0.97 9.73 2.60
CA GLU A 71 -2.05 10.54 3.15
C GLU A 71 -2.75 11.37 2.04
N LYS A 72 -1.97 11.98 1.14
CA LYS A 72 -2.52 12.67 -0.04
C LYS A 72 -3.25 11.71 -0.98
N MET A 73 -2.73 10.50 -1.15
CA MET A 73 -3.36 9.43 -1.94
C MET A 73 -4.68 8.96 -1.31
N ALA A 74 -4.78 8.92 0.01
CA ALA A 74 -6.03 8.60 0.71
C ALA A 74 -7.06 9.71 0.49
N HIS A 75 -6.66 10.98 0.62
CA HIS A 75 -7.54 12.13 0.42
C HIS A 75 -8.06 12.28 -1.02
N ASN A 76 -7.29 11.86 -2.03
CA ASN A 76 -7.69 11.98 -3.43
C ASN A 76 -8.34 10.71 -4.02
N GLY A 77 -8.61 9.70 -3.18
CA GLY A 77 -9.28 8.46 -3.60
C GLY A 77 -8.39 7.49 -4.37
N HIS A 78 -7.06 7.62 -4.30
CA HIS A 78 -6.16 6.64 -4.88
C HIS A 78 -6.09 5.37 -4.03
N ILE A 79 -6.00 5.49 -2.71
CA ILE A 79 -6.03 4.36 -1.75
C ILE A 79 -7.25 4.48 -0.82
N ASP A 80 -7.60 3.38 -0.14
CA ASP A 80 -8.70 3.35 0.81
C ASP A 80 -8.34 4.15 2.09
N PRO A 81 -9.06 5.24 2.42
CA PRO A 81 -8.71 6.09 3.57
C PRO A 81 -8.91 5.39 4.92
N ASP A 82 -9.92 4.50 5.03
CA ASP A 82 -10.21 3.83 6.29
C ASP A 82 -9.15 2.76 6.59
N LEU A 83 -8.71 2.02 5.57
CA LEU A 83 -7.65 1.04 5.71
C LEU A 83 -6.28 1.71 5.91
N PHE A 84 -6.02 2.84 5.25
CA PHE A 84 -4.80 3.62 5.51
C PHE A 84 -4.77 4.15 6.95
N ALA A 85 -5.90 4.62 7.48
CA ALA A 85 -5.99 5.03 8.88
C ALA A 85 -5.66 3.89 9.86
N VAL A 86 -6.12 2.66 9.56
CA VAL A 86 -5.73 1.47 10.35
C VAL A 86 -4.24 1.18 10.21
N PHE A 87 -3.69 1.24 9.00
CA PHE A 87 -2.26 1.01 8.74
C PHE A 87 -1.35 1.94 9.56
N VAL A 88 -1.73 3.22 9.68
CA VAL A 88 -1.03 4.21 10.50
C VAL A 88 -1.28 4.00 12.00
N ARG A 89 -2.54 3.88 12.42
CA ARG A 89 -2.90 3.76 13.85
C ARG A 89 -2.27 2.53 14.51
N GLU A 90 -2.31 1.38 13.82
CA GLU A 90 -1.74 0.13 14.31
C GLU A 90 -0.23 0.04 14.06
N ARG A 91 0.40 1.11 13.55
CA ARG A 91 1.83 1.23 13.29
C ARG A 91 2.40 0.07 12.44
N VAL A 92 1.62 -0.39 11.46
CA VAL A 92 2.05 -1.47 10.57
C VAL A 92 3.28 -1.05 9.77
N TYR A 93 3.32 0.21 9.32
CA TYR A 93 4.47 0.81 8.66
C TYR A 93 5.75 0.73 9.51
N GLN A 94 5.65 0.97 10.82
CA GLN A 94 6.80 0.97 11.72
C GLN A 94 7.35 -0.44 11.90
N ARG A 95 6.47 -1.42 12.09
CA ARG A 95 6.89 -2.84 12.19
C ARG A 95 7.61 -3.31 10.93
N TYR A 96 7.12 -2.91 9.75
CA TYR A 96 7.82 -3.19 8.49
C TYR A 96 9.17 -2.49 8.44
N ALA A 97 9.20 -1.20 8.80
CA ALA A 97 10.41 -0.38 8.73
C ALA A 97 11.54 -0.92 9.61
N GLU A 98 11.23 -1.30 10.84
CA GLU A 98 12.18 -1.89 11.80
C GLU A 98 12.77 -3.21 11.31
N GLN A 99 12.07 -3.93 10.43
CA GLN A 99 12.51 -5.22 9.90
C GLN A 99 13.26 -5.11 8.57
N PHE A 100 12.89 -4.14 7.72
CA PHE A 100 13.29 -4.16 6.31
C PHE A 100 13.93 -2.86 5.80
N LEU A 101 13.83 -1.74 6.52
CA LEU A 101 14.37 -0.46 6.08
C LEU A 101 15.67 -0.09 6.79
N GLU A 102 16.46 0.77 6.16
CA GLU A 102 17.68 1.29 6.76
C GLU A 102 17.35 2.22 7.93
N PRO A 103 18.16 2.23 9.02
CA PRO A 103 17.92 3.10 10.18
C PRO A 103 17.75 4.60 9.82
N LEU A 104 18.44 5.07 8.77
CA LEU A 104 18.36 6.45 8.29
C LEU A 104 17.00 6.82 7.66
N GLN A 105 16.19 5.84 7.29
CA GLN A 105 14.84 6.04 6.75
C GLN A 105 13.78 6.16 7.86
N ILE A 106 14.07 5.69 9.07
CA ILE A 106 13.14 5.69 10.21
C ILE A 106 13.29 7.01 10.96
N ASP A 107 12.64 8.06 10.44
CA ASP A 107 12.74 9.44 10.95
C ASP A 107 11.53 9.88 11.80
N LEU A 108 10.66 8.94 12.14
CA LEU A 108 9.50 9.14 13.00
C LEU A 108 9.81 8.50 14.36
N ALA A 109 9.92 9.32 15.39
CA ALA A 109 10.15 8.92 16.79
C ALA A 109 8.83 8.61 17.51
#